data_AF-A0A3M1IJC3-F1
#
_entry.id   AF-A0A3M1IJC3-F1
#
_cell.length_a   1.000
_cell.length_b   1.000
_cell.length_c   1.000
_cell.angle_alpha   90.00
_cell.angle_beta   90.00
_cell.angle_gamma   90.00
#
_symmetry.space_group_name_H-M   'P 1'
#
loop_
_entity.id
_entity.type
_entity.pdbx_description
1 polymer ?
#
loop_
_entity_poly.entity_id
_entity_poly.type
_entity_poly.pdbx_seq_one_letter_code
_entity_poly.pdbx_strand_id
1 'polypeptide(L)'
;HKAQVGVSCINQDPEHPATAHFGPNFQVFDEIYLFKNFHRDQVHGLLWLDKHPNFGIPGDYPVSWCKAYGKGRVFYTSLGHREDVWDDDPAMRGRRNPPAVSRAYQQHILGGIKWALGLAPGDATPQSTAVKLSPEEVAAGFVPLFNGVNLDGWHLRHPDGTPSWSVQNGMLVNLVPEGGHGTDLVSDRKFWNFVVRYEYMIPKGSNSGFYLRGRHEVQIVDDYAAGRPSPGGNGSIYNHTTASKFVSKKPGEWQTAEVTMIGHRVTVILNGEKIIDNALVDRPTGGELDRNVNAPGPIMLQGDHGSIAFRNIRIKELP
;
A
#
# COMPACT_ATOMS: atom_id res chain seq x y z
N HIS A 1 -4.78 12.74 -21.28
CA HIS A 1 -6.11 12.94 -20.70
C HIS A 1 -6.77 11.58 -20.61
N LYS A 2 -7.24 11.18 -19.43
CA LYS A 2 -7.97 9.91 -19.23
C LYS A 2 -9.39 10.26 -18.79
N ALA A 3 -10.26 9.26 -18.68
CA ALA A 3 -11.64 9.48 -18.27
C ALA A 3 -11.70 10.16 -16.88
N GLN A 4 -12.71 11.00 -16.68
CA GLN A 4 -13.09 11.47 -15.36
C GLN A 4 -13.49 10.26 -14.49
N VAL A 5 -13.07 10.26 -13.23
CA VAL A 5 -13.16 9.09 -12.38
C VAL A 5 -13.41 9.49 -10.93
N GLY A 6 -14.14 8.65 -10.21
CA GLY A 6 -14.35 8.80 -8.78
C GLY A 6 -13.11 8.31 -8.04
N VAL A 7 -12.57 9.15 -7.17
CA VAL A 7 -11.41 8.83 -6.33
C VAL A 7 -11.71 9.10 -4.86
N SER A 8 -10.94 8.44 -4.01
CA SER A 8 -10.92 8.66 -2.56
C SER A 8 -9.53 9.12 -2.19
N CYS A 9 -9.32 10.44 -2.17
CA CYS A 9 -8.05 11.05 -1.79
C CYS A 9 -7.80 10.82 -0.30
N ILE A 10 -6.67 10.21 0.04
CA ILE A 10 -6.24 10.01 1.42
C ILE A 10 -5.72 11.34 1.96
N ASN A 11 -6.22 11.74 3.13
CA ASN A 11 -5.77 12.93 3.84
C ASN A 11 -4.47 12.63 4.60
N GLN A 12 -3.34 13.16 4.14
CA GLN A 12 -2.03 12.92 4.74
C GLN A 12 -1.71 13.87 5.88
N ASP A 13 -2.34 15.05 5.91
CA ASP A 13 -2.19 16.03 6.98
C ASP A 13 -3.57 16.58 7.38
N PRO A 14 -4.22 15.96 8.39
CA PRO A 14 -5.51 16.44 8.90
C PRO A 14 -5.38 17.67 9.80
N GLU A 15 -4.18 18.20 10.05
CA GLU A 15 -3.96 19.42 10.85
C GLU A 15 -3.75 20.65 9.96
N HIS A 16 -3.29 20.46 8.72
CA HIS A 16 -3.06 21.57 7.79
C HIS A 16 -4.39 22.29 7.43
N PRO A 17 -4.42 23.64 7.39
CA PRO A 17 -5.65 24.41 7.14
C PRO A 17 -6.36 24.08 5.83
N ALA A 18 -5.63 23.62 4.83
CA ALA A 18 -6.20 23.19 3.55
C ALA A 18 -6.97 21.85 3.65
N THR A 19 -6.73 21.03 4.66
CA THR A 19 -7.22 19.64 4.71
C THR A 19 -7.86 19.26 6.04
N ALA A 20 -7.84 20.14 7.04
CA ALA A 20 -8.33 19.86 8.39
C ALA A 20 -9.84 19.60 8.49
N HIS A 21 -10.65 20.10 7.54
CA HIS A 21 -12.09 19.84 7.48
C HIS A 21 -12.44 18.52 6.78
N PHE A 22 -11.48 17.87 6.13
CA PHE A 22 -11.69 16.54 5.58
C PHE A 22 -11.56 15.48 6.67
N GLY A 23 -12.30 14.38 6.52
CA GLY A 23 -12.03 13.16 7.27
C GLY A 23 -10.73 12.47 6.80
N PRO A 24 -10.52 11.20 7.13
CA PRO A 24 -9.37 10.43 6.67
C PRO A 24 -9.27 10.33 5.13
N ASN A 25 -10.42 10.49 4.46
CA ASN A 25 -10.50 10.47 3.00
C ASN A 25 -11.45 11.57 2.49
N PHE A 26 -11.14 12.13 1.33
CA PHE A 26 -11.99 13.02 0.56
C PHE A 26 -12.42 12.35 -0.74
N GLN A 27 -13.72 12.07 -0.89
CA GLN A 27 -14.28 11.47 -2.09
C GLN A 27 -14.65 12.55 -3.09
N VAL A 28 -14.21 12.40 -4.34
CA VAL A 28 -14.48 13.36 -5.41
C VAL A 28 -14.50 12.65 -6.76
N PHE A 29 -15.41 13.07 -7.64
CA PHE A 29 -15.42 12.70 -9.04
C PHE A 29 -14.81 13.83 -9.86
N ASP A 30 -13.63 13.62 -10.46
CA ASP A 30 -12.91 14.68 -11.18
C ASP A 30 -12.05 14.13 -12.33
N GLU A 31 -11.39 15.01 -13.09
CA GLU A 31 -10.28 14.64 -13.96
C GLU A 31 -8.96 14.68 -13.17
N ILE A 32 -8.40 13.51 -12.86
CA ILE A 32 -7.18 13.42 -12.04
C ILE A 32 -5.94 13.43 -12.93
N TYR A 33 -5.14 14.50 -12.84
CA TYR A 33 -3.84 14.60 -13.48
C TYR A 33 -2.73 13.96 -12.64
N LEU A 34 -1.90 13.18 -13.32
CA LEU A 34 -0.76 12.50 -12.71
C LEU A 34 0.52 13.28 -13.00
N PHE A 35 1.32 13.46 -11.95
CA PHE A 35 2.59 14.14 -12.05
C PHE A 35 3.61 13.24 -12.75
N LYS A 36 4.41 13.87 -13.61
CA LYS A 36 5.69 13.30 -14.07
C LYS A 36 6.79 13.89 -13.20
N ASN A 37 7.79 13.09 -12.84
CA ASN A 37 8.96 13.52 -12.07
C ASN A 37 8.58 14.16 -10.71
N PHE A 38 7.64 13.56 -10.01
CA PHE A 38 7.29 13.99 -8.65
C PHE A 38 8.36 13.56 -7.65
N HIS A 39 8.73 14.47 -6.75
CA HIS A 39 9.73 14.27 -5.71
C HIS A 39 9.08 14.46 -4.33
N ARG A 40 8.63 13.35 -3.72
CA ARG A 40 7.94 13.38 -2.41
C ARG A 40 8.82 13.96 -1.30
N ASP A 41 10.12 13.71 -1.37
CA ASP A 41 11.14 14.22 -0.44
C ASP A 41 11.33 15.74 -0.51
N GLN A 42 10.69 16.44 -1.47
CA GLN A 42 10.79 17.89 -1.63
C GLN A 42 9.50 18.65 -1.30
N VAL A 43 8.42 17.95 -0.97
CA VAL A 43 7.12 18.57 -0.69
C VAL A 43 6.44 17.93 0.52
N HIS A 44 5.63 18.71 1.20
CA HIS A 44 4.71 18.23 2.21
C HIS A 44 3.41 17.76 1.54
N GLY A 45 3.06 16.48 1.69
CA GLY A 45 1.85 15.92 1.10
C GLY A 45 0.60 16.31 1.88
N LEU A 46 -0.46 16.67 1.17
CA LEU A 46 -1.76 17.01 1.78
C LEU A 46 -2.81 15.97 1.40
N LEU A 47 -2.94 15.69 0.09
CA LEU A 47 -3.84 14.67 -0.45
C LEU A 47 -3.08 13.79 -1.44
N TRP A 48 -3.34 12.48 -1.42
CA TRP A 48 -2.76 11.54 -2.38
C TRP A 48 -3.68 10.35 -2.65
N LEU A 49 -3.35 9.58 -3.69
CA LEU A 49 -3.95 8.27 -3.98
C LEU A 49 -2.87 7.20 -3.88
N ASP A 50 -3.22 6.08 -3.27
CA ASP A 50 -2.35 4.90 -3.13
C ASP A 50 -2.37 3.96 -4.35
N LYS A 51 -3.16 4.33 -5.37
CA LYS A 51 -3.31 3.60 -6.61
C LYS A 51 -3.72 4.51 -7.77
N HIS A 52 -3.37 4.10 -8.98
CA HIS A 52 -3.69 4.80 -10.20
C HIS A 52 -5.22 4.90 -10.34
N PRO A 53 -5.79 6.10 -10.51
CA PRO A 53 -7.23 6.30 -10.40
C PRO A 53 -8.05 5.55 -11.45
N ASN A 54 -7.46 5.32 -12.64
CA ASN A 54 -8.13 4.60 -13.73
C ASN A 54 -7.77 3.12 -13.87
N PHE A 55 -6.65 2.68 -13.28
CA PHE A 55 -6.10 1.34 -13.53
C PHE A 55 -5.92 0.50 -12.26
N GLY A 56 -6.05 1.11 -11.09
CA GLY A 56 -5.89 0.42 -9.79
C GLY A 56 -4.47 -0.08 -9.53
N ILE A 57 -3.48 0.36 -10.30
CA ILE A 57 -2.06 0.01 -10.11
C ILE A 57 -1.57 0.73 -8.84
N PRO A 58 -1.04 0.03 -7.82
CA PRO A 58 -0.51 0.66 -6.62
C PRO A 58 0.63 1.65 -6.91
N GLY A 59 0.72 2.71 -6.11
CA GLY A 59 1.79 3.71 -6.25
C GLY A 59 1.49 5.00 -5.49
N ASP A 60 2.44 5.94 -5.51
CA ASP A 60 2.26 7.29 -4.94
C ASP A 60 1.79 8.28 -6.01
N TYR A 61 0.50 8.66 -5.92
CA TYR A 61 -0.10 9.62 -6.82
C TYR A 61 -0.55 10.86 -6.03
N PRO A 62 0.30 11.88 -5.88
CA PRO A 62 -0.05 13.09 -5.15
C PRO A 62 -1.16 13.85 -5.86
N VAL A 63 -2.06 14.44 -5.07
CA VAL A 63 -3.19 15.25 -5.53
C VAL A 63 -3.04 16.69 -5.06
N SER A 64 -2.63 16.88 -3.80
CA SER A 64 -2.33 18.19 -3.24
C SER A 64 -1.11 18.12 -2.34
N TRP A 65 -0.32 19.18 -2.36
CA TRP A 65 0.90 19.32 -1.57
C TRP A 65 1.22 20.80 -1.33
N CYS A 66 2.09 21.06 -0.36
CA CYS A 66 2.63 22.38 -0.10
C CYS A 66 4.14 22.32 0.15
N LYS A 67 4.82 23.47 0.06
CA LYS A 67 6.22 23.63 0.50
C LYS A 67 6.57 25.08 0.74
N ALA A 68 7.62 25.32 1.52
CA ALA A 68 8.32 26.60 1.49
C ALA A 68 9.18 26.71 0.20
N TYR A 69 9.28 27.91 -0.36
CA TYR A 69 10.17 28.20 -1.49
C TYR A 69 10.78 29.59 -1.36
N GLY A 70 12.09 29.64 -1.06
CA GLY A 70 12.76 30.88 -0.68
C GLY A 70 12.10 31.48 0.56
N LYS A 71 11.62 32.74 0.46
CA LYS A 71 10.86 33.42 1.52
C LYS A 71 9.34 33.21 1.43
N GLY A 72 8.88 32.53 0.37
CA GLY A 72 7.46 32.32 0.08
C GLY A 72 6.99 30.91 0.43
N ARG A 73 5.69 30.69 0.18
CA ARG A 73 5.01 29.42 0.35
C ARG A 73 4.31 29.06 -0.95
N VAL A 74 4.33 27.78 -1.30
CA VAL A 74 3.64 27.23 -2.47
C VAL A 74 2.62 26.23 -1.97
N PHE A 75 1.36 26.46 -2.33
CA PHE A 75 0.28 25.49 -2.18
C PHE A 75 -0.16 25.05 -3.57
N TYR A 76 -0.39 23.76 -3.74
CA TYR A 76 -0.79 23.17 -5.00
C TYR A 76 -1.92 22.14 -4.80
N THR A 77 -2.86 22.10 -5.73
CA THR A 77 -3.85 21.02 -5.86
C THR A 77 -4.16 20.78 -7.33
N SER A 78 -4.30 19.52 -7.73
CA SER A 78 -4.69 19.11 -9.08
C SER A 78 -6.20 18.88 -9.23
N LEU A 79 -6.98 19.26 -8.21
CA LEU A 79 -8.44 19.13 -8.22
C LEU A 79 -9.08 20.38 -8.83
N GLY A 80 -10.37 20.27 -9.17
CA GLY A 80 -11.19 21.38 -9.66
C GLY A 80 -11.34 21.42 -11.18
N HIS A 81 -11.10 20.31 -11.89
CA HIS A 81 -11.23 20.25 -13.34
C HIS A 81 -12.69 20.17 -13.82
N ARG A 82 -13.63 19.84 -12.93
CA ARG A 82 -15.08 19.91 -13.18
C ARG A 82 -15.71 21.10 -12.45
N GLU A 83 -16.69 21.75 -13.10
CA GLU A 83 -17.46 22.85 -12.51
C GLU A 83 -18.15 22.46 -11.20
N ASP A 84 -18.71 21.25 -11.17
CA ASP A 84 -19.42 20.71 -10.01
C ASP A 84 -18.52 20.36 -8.82
N VAL A 85 -17.20 20.54 -8.93
CA VAL A 85 -16.22 20.44 -7.83
C VAL A 85 -16.06 21.78 -7.10
N TRP A 86 -16.34 22.93 -7.74
CA TRP A 86 -16.10 24.25 -7.12
C TRP A 86 -17.34 25.15 -7.08
N ASP A 87 -18.36 24.87 -7.87
CA ASP A 87 -19.68 25.48 -7.75
C ASP A 87 -20.57 24.54 -6.91
N ASP A 88 -21.33 25.07 -5.95
CA ASP A 88 -22.22 24.29 -5.08
C ASP A 88 -23.71 24.41 -5.45
N ASP A 89 -24.04 24.99 -6.61
CA ASP A 89 -25.41 25.05 -7.13
C ASP A 89 -26.01 23.63 -7.24
N PRO A 90 -27.06 23.30 -6.45
CA PRO A 90 -27.72 22.01 -6.52
C PRO A 90 -28.49 21.81 -7.84
N ALA A 91 -28.83 22.87 -8.56
CA ALA A 91 -29.54 22.83 -9.84
C ALA A 91 -28.62 22.68 -11.06
N MET A 92 -27.29 22.63 -10.87
CA MET A 92 -26.33 22.48 -11.94
C MET A 92 -26.61 21.23 -12.79
N ARG A 93 -26.82 21.44 -14.09
CA ARG A 93 -27.05 20.35 -15.04
C ARG A 93 -25.80 19.46 -15.16
N GLY A 94 -25.99 18.15 -15.02
CA GLY A 94 -24.89 17.18 -15.18
C GLY A 94 -23.95 17.08 -13.96
N ARG A 95 -24.36 17.63 -12.81
CA ARG A 95 -23.70 17.42 -11.52
C ARG A 95 -23.59 15.93 -11.19
N ARG A 96 -22.37 15.53 -10.80
CA ARG A 96 -21.99 14.20 -10.32
C ARG A 96 -21.51 14.21 -8.88
N ASN A 97 -20.92 15.33 -8.45
CA ASN A 97 -20.52 15.56 -7.08
C ASN A 97 -21.67 16.20 -6.27
N PRO A 98 -22.01 15.72 -5.06
CA PRO A 98 -22.98 16.43 -4.23
C PRO A 98 -22.47 17.83 -3.84
N PRO A 99 -23.33 18.84 -3.60
CA PRO A 99 -22.90 20.20 -3.23
C PRO A 99 -21.95 20.27 -2.01
N ALA A 100 -22.01 19.28 -1.11
CA ALA A 100 -21.08 19.17 0.01
C ALA A 100 -19.62 18.98 -0.43
N VAL A 101 -19.37 18.29 -1.54
CA VAL A 101 -18.03 18.16 -2.14
C VAL A 101 -17.52 19.52 -2.58
N SER A 102 -18.38 20.33 -3.22
CA SER A 102 -18.02 21.69 -3.64
C SER A 102 -17.64 22.58 -2.47
N ARG A 103 -18.45 22.59 -1.41
CA ARG A 103 -18.15 23.36 -0.19
C ARG A 103 -16.87 22.89 0.49
N ALA A 104 -16.62 21.58 0.53
CA ALA A 104 -15.39 21.04 1.08
C ALA A 104 -14.16 21.39 0.21
N TYR A 105 -14.30 21.41 -1.11
CA TYR A 105 -13.24 21.87 -2.01
C TYR A 105 -12.98 23.38 -1.88
N GLN A 106 -14.02 24.21 -1.77
CA GLN A 106 -13.88 25.65 -1.51
C GLN A 106 -13.14 25.92 -0.19
N GLN A 107 -13.44 25.15 0.87
CA GLN A 107 -12.68 25.21 2.14
C GLN A 107 -11.21 24.81 1.95
N HIS A 108 -10.92 23.79 1.13
CA HIS A 108 -9.56 23.37 0.79
C HIS A 108 -8.76 24.49 0.10
N ILE A 109 -9.36 25.13 -0.89
CA ILE A 109 -8.75 26.27 -1.59
C ILE A 109 -8.55 27.45 -0.64
N LEU A 110 -9.56 27.80 0.17
CA LEU A 110 -9.45 28.89 1.13
C LEU A 110 -8.37 28.64 2.19
N GLY A 111 -8.29 27.42 2.71
CA GLY A 111 -7.27 27.00 3.67
C GLY A 111 -5.86 27.06 3.07
N GLY A 112 -5.69 26.57 1.84
CA GLY A 112 -4.43 26.65 1.08
C GLY A 112 -3.99 28.10 0.83
N ILE A 113 -4.91 28.98 0.42
CA ILE A 113 -4.63 30.41 0.22
C ILE A 113 -4.24 31.07 1.54
N LYS A 114 -5.01 30.86 2.62
CA LYS A 114 -4.69 31.42 3.94
C LYS A 114 -3.31 30.98 4.42
N TRP A 115 -2.98 29.71 4.27
CA TRP A 115 -1.67 29.18 4.64
C TRP A 115 -0.56 29.78 3.77
N ALA A 116 -0.74 29.86 2.45
CA ALA A 116 0.25 30.43 1.53
C ALA A 116 0.53 31.92 1.82
N LEU A 117 -0.50 32.67 2.24
CA LEU A 117 -0.39 34.07 2.66
C LEU A 117 0.15 34.26 4.10
N GLY A 118 0.39 33.19 4.85
CA GLY A 118 0.84 33.27 6.24
C GLY A 118 -0.26 33.64 7.24
N LEU A 119 -1.53 33.59 6.84
CA LEU A 119 -2.70 33.89 7.66
C LEU A 119 -3.17 32.71 8.50
N ALA A 120 -2.62 31.51 8.25
CA ALA A 120 -2.87 30.31 9.04
C ALA A 120 -1.56 29.52 9.24
N PRO A 121 -1.36 28.88 10.41
CA PRO A 121 -0.23 28.00 10.66
C PRO A 121 -0.42 26.67 9.91
N GLY A 122 0.67 25.98 9.58
CA GLY A 122 0.64 24.66 8.97
C GLY A 122 2.05 24.22 8.59
N ASP A 123 2.32 22.93 8.69
CA ASP A 123 3.61 22.36 8.32
C ASP A 123 3.82 22.45 6.80
N ALA A 124 5.09 22.58 6.39
CA ALA A 124 5.55 22.59 5.00
C ALA A 124 6.73 21.63 4.81
N THR A 125 7.16 20.95 5.87
CA THR A 125 8.31 20.05 5.82
C THR A 125 7.93 18.76 5.10
N PRO A 126 8.79 18.23 4.20
CA PRO A 126 8.52 16.95 3.57
C PRO A 126 8.28 15.87 4.63
N GLN A 127 7.15 15.17 4.50
CA GLN A 127 6.74 14.18 5.49
C GLN A 127 7.62 12.94 5.41
N SER A 128 8.08 12.45 6.57
CA SER A 128 8.80 11.17 6.63
C SER A 128 7.85 10.02 6.31
N THR A 129 8.31 9.12 5.42
CA THR A 129 7.61 7.89 5.05
C THR A 129 8.04 6.69 5.90
N ALA A 130 8.92 6.91 6.88
CA ALA A 130 9.43 5.86 7.73
C ALA A 130 8.30 5.18 8.51
N VAL A 131 8.33 3.85 8.56
CA VAL A 131 7.35 3.06 9.32
C VAL A 131 7.49 3.38 10.80
N LYS A 132 6.37 3.78 11.42
CA LYS A 132 6.25 4.00 12.87
C LYS A 132 5.34 2.93 13.45
N LEU A 133 5.89 2.10 14.34
CA LEU A 133 5.11 1.13 15.10
C LEU A 133 4.33 1.81 16.22
N SER A 134 3.18 1.25 16.58
CA SER A 134 2.46 1.72 17.78
C SER A 134 3.23 1.37 19.06
N PRO A 135 3.02 2.09 20.17
CA PRO A 135 3.63 1.73 21.46
C PRO A 135 3.34 0.28 21.87
N GLU A 136 2.15 -0.22 21.58
CA GLU A 136 1.74 -1.60 21.86
C GLU A 136 2.50 -2.60 20.99
N GLU A 137 2.74 -2.30 19.71
CA GLU A 137 3.53 -3.15 18.83
C GLU A 137 4.98 -3.22 19.27
N VAL A 138 5.57 -2.08 19.67
CA VAL A 138 6.93 -2.03 20.23
C VAL A 138 7.00 -2.83 21.53
N ALA A 139 6.06 -2.62 22.46
CA ALA A 139 6.01 -3.36 23.72
C ALA A 139 5.81 -4.87 23.52
N ALA A 140 5.08 -5.27 22.46
CA ALA A 140 4.91 -6.65 22.07
C ALA A 140 6.18 -7.26 21.42
N GLY A 141 7.19 -6.46 21.08
CA GLY A 141 8.45 -6.91 20.49
C GLY A 141 8.45 -6.94 18.95
N PHE A 142 7.53 -6.24 18.29
CA PHE A 142 7.62 -6.07 16.84
C PHE A 142 8.71 -5.06 16.47
N VAL A 143 9.36 -5.33 15.33
CA VAL A 143 10.26 -4.40 14.66
C VAL A 143 9.84 -4.25 13.20
N PRO A 144 10.06 -3.09 12.56
CA PRO A 144 9.87 -2.96 11.12
C PRO A 144 10.78 -3.94 10.38
N LEU A 145 10.22 -4.71 9.45
CA LEU A 145 11.00 -5.52 8.50
C LEU A 145 11.24 -4.73 7.20
N PHE A 146 10.29 -3.87 6.83
CA PHE A 146 10.47 -2.84 5.83
C PHE A 146 10.43 -1.46 6.49
N ASN A 147 11.37 -0.59 6.13
CA ASN A 147 11.55 0.70 6.81
C ASN A 147 10.65 1.83 6.27
N GLY A 148 10.02 1.66 5.10
CA GLY A 148 9.16 2.68 4.47
C GLY A 148 9.88 3.77 3.67
N VAL A 149 11.20 3.74 3.62
CA VAL A 149 12.04 4.80 3.02
C VAL A 149 12.86 4.29 1.84
N ASN A 150 13.49 3.12 1.98
CA ASN A 150 14.37 2.54 0.96
C ASN A 150 14.42 1.01 1.09
N LEU A 151 15.28 0.35 0.31
CA LEU A 151 15.42 -1.11 0.32
C LEU A 151 16.50 -1.62 1.29
N ASP A 152 16.96 -0.81 2.26
CA ASP A 152 17.94 -1.27 3.24
C ASP A 152 17.38 -2.49 4.00
N GLY A 153 18.17 -3.56 4.07
CA GLY A 153 17.75 -4.85 4.62
C GLY A 153 17.10 -5.79 3.61
N TRP A 154 17.07 -5.42 2.32
CA TRP A 154 16.50 -6.21 1.22
C TRP A 154 17.41 -6.22 0.00
N HIS A 155 17.38 -7.30 -0.76
CA HIS A 155 18.07 -7.43 -2.04
C HIS A 155 17.21 -8.21 -3.05
N LEU A 156 17.50 -8.03 -4.34
CA LEU A 156 16.87 -8.83 -5.40
C LEU A 156 17.39 -10.27 -5.31
N ARG A 157 16.50 -11.27 -5.45
CA ARG A 157 16.89 -12.69 -5.52
C ARG A 157 17.88 -12.94 -6.66
N HIS A 158 17.62 -12.31 -7.80
CA HIS A 158 18.50 -12.31 -8.97
C HIS A 158 18.97 -10.88 -9.23
N PRO A 159 20.25 -10.53 -8.97
CA PRO A 159 20.77 -9.17 -9.13
C PRO A 159 20.67 -8.61 -10.56
N ASP A 160 20.63 -9.50 -11.55
CA ASP A 160 20.45 -9.23 -12.98
C ASP A 160 18.98 -9.29 -13.43
N GLY A 161 18.06 -9.59 -12.51
CA GLY A 161 16.62 -9.57 -12.76
C GLY A 161 16.10 -8.15 -13.02
N THR A 162 14.95 -8.06 -13.68
CA THR A 162 14.29 -6.78 -13.96
C THR A 162 14.06 -6.00 -12.65
N PRO A 163 14.58 -4.77 -12.52
CA PRO A 163 14.40 -3.96 -11.31
C PRO A 163 12.98 -3.38 -11.28
N SER A 164 12.01 -4.18 -10.85
CA SER A 164 10.58 -3.84 -10.80
C SER A 164 10.13 -3.28 -9.44
N TRP A 165 10.98 -3.36 -8.42
CA TRP A 165 10.69 -2.88 -7.06
C TRP A 165 11.12 -1.43 -6.86
N SER A 166 10.27 -0.66 -6.18
CA SER A 166 10.52 0.72 -5.79
C SER A 166 9.87 1.03 -4.44
N VAL A 167 10.39 2.03 -3.73
CA VAL A 167 9.76 2.54 -2.51
C VAL A 167 9.00 3.82 -2.85
N GLN A 168 7.70 3.84 -2.54
CA GLN A 168 6.80 4.95 -2.84
C GLN A 168 5.91 5.23 -1.63
N ASN A 169 6.09 6.40 -1.00
CA ASN A 169 5.28 6.89 0.12
C ASN A 169 5.01 5.84 1.22
N GLY A 170 6.06 5.19 1.72
CA GLY A 170 5.95 4.18 2.79
C GLY A 170 5.53 2.79 2.30
N MET A 171 5.35 2.62 0.99
CA MET A 171 5.01 1.35 0.36
C MET A 171 6.20 0.79 -0.41
N LEU A 172 6.33 -0.53 -0.38
CA LEU A 172 7.19 -1.28 -1.27
C LEU A 172 6.33 -1.73 -2.47
N VAL A 173 6.62 -1.19 -3.66
CA VAL A 173 5.79 -1.37 -4.86
C VAL A 173 6.57 -2.14 -5.92
N ASN A 174 6.02 -3.26 -6.35
CA ASN A 174 6.47 -4.04 -7.51
C ASN A 174 5.59 -3.70 -8.72
N LEU A 175 6.20 -3.21 -9.80
CA LEU A 175 5.51 -2.95 -11.07
C LEU A 175 6.13 -3.80 -12.17
N VAL A 176 5.39 -4.82 -12.62
CA VAL A 176 5.76 -5.71 -13.72
C VAL A 176 4.95 -5.33 -14.95
N PRO A 177 5.59 -5.01 -16.09
CA PRO A 177 4.90 -4.80 -17.36
C PRO A 177 4.08 -6.02 -17.76
N GLU A 178 2.97 -5.80 -18.46
CA GLU A 178 2.15 -6.89 -19.00
C GLU A 178 3.00 -7.81 -19.90
N GLY A 179 2.95 -9.12 -19.64
CA GLY A 179 3.75 -10.12 -20.35
C GLY A 179 5.24 -10.15 -19.98
N GLY A 180 5.69 -9.32 -19.04
CA GLY A 180 7.06 -9.33 -18.51
C GLY A 180 7.20 -10.15 -17.22
N HIS A 181 8.44 -10.31 -16.79
CA HIS A 181 8.81 -10.88 -15.49
C HIS A 181 9.63 -9.87 -14.70
N GLY A 182 9.26 -9.69 -13.42
CA GLY A 182 10.06 -8.97 -12.43
C GLY A 182 11.14 -9.87 -11.83
N THR A 183 11.49 -9.60 -10.58
CA THR A 183 12.33 -10.48 -9.76
C THR A 183 11.84 -10.47 -8.32
N ASP A 184 12.16 -11.50 -7.55
CA ASP A 184 11.76 -11.57 -6.14
C ASP A 184 12.62 -10.64 -5.28
N LEU A 185 12.04 -10.15 -4.18
CA LEU A 185 12.75 -9.38 -3.18
C LEU A 185 12.93 -10.21 -1.90
N VAL A 186 14.16 -10.27 -1.39
CA VAL A 186 14.56 -11.13 -0.27
C VAL A 186 15.09 -10.26 0.87
N SER A 187 14.65 -10.52 2.09
CA SER A 187 15.20 -9.84 3.27
C SER A 187 16.58 -10.38 3.62
N ASP A 188 17.49 -9.52 4.08
CA ASP A 188 18.83 -9.93 4.53
C ASP A 188 18.76 -10.76 5.82
N ARG A 189 17.84 -10.39 6.72
CA ARG A 189 17.61 -11.09 7.99
C ARG A 189 16.96 -12.45 7.74
N LYS A 190 17.29 -13.42 8.59
CA LYS A 190 16.72 -14.76 8.60
C LYS A 190 16.00 -15.02 9.91
N PHE A 191 14.92 -15.79 9.85
CA PHE A 191 14.01 -16.02 10.96
C PHE A 191 13.71 -17.51 11.10
N TRP A 192 13.47 -17.96 12.34
CA TRP A 192 13.01 -19.32 12.62
C TRP A 192 11.55 -19.32 13.05
N ASN A 193 11.29 -18.94 14.30
CA ASN A 193 9.94 -18.77 14.85
C ASN A 193 9.60 -17.28 14.86
N PHE A 194 8.43 -16.90 14.36
CA PHE A 194 8.04 -15.50 14.28
C PHE A 194 6.53 -15.30 14.14
N VAL A 195 6.09 -14.09 14.46
CA VAL A 195 4.84 -13.51 13.96
C VAL A 195 5.20 -12.38 13.00
N VAL A 196 4.67 -12.42 11.78
CA VAL A 196 4.81 -11.34 10.80
C VAL A 196 3.44 -10.75 10.49
N ARG A 197 3.37 -9.42 10.46
CA ARG A 197 2.18 -8.67 10.05
C ARG A 197 2.55 -7.83 8.85
N TYR A 198 1.68 -7.81 7.86
CA TYR A 198 1.86 -7.03 6.65
C TYR A 198 0.52 -6.65 6.03
N GLU A 199 0.54 -5.57 5.26
CA GLU A 199 -0.57 -5.18 4.40
C GLU A 199 -0.12 -5.29 2.95
N TYR A 200 -1.04 -5.68 2.07
CA TYR A 200 -0.78 -5.74 0.64
C TYR A 200 -1.97 -5.27 -0.18
N MET A 201 -1.70 -4.71 -1.36
CA MET A 201 -2.68 -4.34 -2.37
C MET A 201 -2.30 -4.99 -3.70
N ILE A 202 -3.24 -5.72 -4.28
CA ILE A 202 -3.05 -6.40 -5.56
C ILE A 202 -3.98 -5.81 -6.63
N PRO A 203 -3.48 -5.49 -7.85
CA PRO A 203 -4.31 -5.16 -9.00
C PRO A 203 -5.14 -6.35 -9.47
N LYS A 204 -6.18 -6.06 -10.28
CA LYS A 204 -6.99 -7.11 -10.90
C LYS A 204 -6.13 -8.03 -11.78
N GLY A 205 -6.30 -9.33 -11.62
CA GLY A 205 -5.61 -10.37 -12.40
C GLY A 205 -4.13 -10.57 -12.06
N SER A 206 -3.61 -9.93 -11.02
CA SER A 206 -2.21 -10.07 -10.63
C SER A 206 -1.99 -11.27 -9.68
N ASN A 207 -0.72 -11.68 -9.55
CA ASN A 207 -0.26 -12.78 -8.72
C ASN A 207 1.10 -12.45 -8.08
N SER A 208 1.29 -12.90 -6.84
CA SER A 208 2.44 -12.69 -5.98
C SER A 208 2.41 -13.75 -4.87
N GLY A 209 3.37 -13.71 -3.94
CA GLY A 209 3.41 -14.58 -2.79
C GLY A 209 4.26 -14.00 -1.67
N PHE A 210 3.93 -14.36 -0.43
CA PHE A 210 4.71 -14.03 0.76
C PHE A 210 5.35 -15.31 1.30
N TYR A 211 6.65 -15.46 1.10
CA TYR A 211 7.38 -16.68 1.43
C TYR A 211 7.96 -16.61 2.84
N LEU A 212 7.49 -17.53 3.68
CA LEU A 212 8.01 -17.77 5.02
C LEU A 212 9.33 -18.54 4.90
N ARG A 213 10.39 -17.97 5.49
CA ARG A 213 11.76 -18.51 5.44
C ARG A 213 12.27 -18.75 4.02
N GLY A 214 11.68 -18.08 3.01
CA GLY A 214 12.00 -18.25 1.59
C GLY A 214 11.52 -19.58 1.00
N ARG A 215 10.63 -20.31 1.68
CA ARG A 215 10.31 -21.72 1.36
C ARG A 215 8.83 -22.07 1.35
N HIS A 216 8.01 -21.37 2.13
CA HIS A 216 6.58 -21.67 2.23
C HIS A 216 5.79 -20.43 1.86
N GLU A 217 5.15 -20.49 0.71
CA GLU A 217 4.36 -19.40 0.15
C GLU A 217 2.99 -19.33 0.83
N VAL A 218 2.73 -18.21 1.50
CA VAL A 218 1.37 -17.73 1.73
C VAL A 218 0.96 -17.02 0.44
N GLN A 219 0.04 -17.64 -0.29
CA GLN A 219 -0.32 -17.24 -1.64
C GLN A 219 -1.00 -15.86 -1.67
N ILE A 220 -0.66 -15.04 -2.67
CA ILE A 220 -1.28 -13.72 -2.88
C ILE A 220 -1.73 -13.61 -4.35
N VAL A 221 -3.01 -13.78 -4.61
CA VAL A 221 -3.56 -13.74 -5.96
C VAL A 221 -4.91 -13.03 -5.99
N ASP A 222 -5.27 -12.41 -7.11
CA ASP A 222 -6.65 -11.97 -7.33
C ASP A 222 -7.55 -13.19 -7.59
N ASP A 223 -8.19 -13.66 -6.51
CA ASP A 223 -9.22 -14.70 -6.54
C ASP A 223 -10.64 -14.16 -6.33
N TYR A 224 -10.82 -12.84 -6.37
CA TYR A 224 -12.08 -12.22 -5.93
C TYR A 224 -13.29 -12.66 -6.76
N ALA A 225 -13.10 -12.79 -8.08
CA ALA A 225 -14.15 -13.24 -8.98
C ALA A 225 -14.54 -14.72 -8.75
N ALA A 226 -13.60 -15.55 -8.27
CA ALA A 226 -13.89 -16.95 -7.96
C ALA A 226 -14.70 -17.09 -6.65
N GLY A 227 -14.48 -16.18 -5.69
CA GLY A 227 -15.31 -16.05 -4.50
C GLY A 227 -15.30 -17.26 -3.54
N ARG A 228 -14.29 -18.13 -3.65
CA ARG A 228 -14.18 -19.36 -2.85
C ARG A 228 -12.72 -19.74 -2.61
N PRO A 229 -12.38 -20.43 -1.50
CA PRO A 229 -11.02 -20.89 -1.26
C PRO A 229 -10.57 -21.92 -2.28
N SER A 230 -9.26 -21.98 -2.54
CA SER A 230 -8.64 -23.03 -3.35
C SER A 230 -7.18 -23.25 -2.92
N PRO A 231 -6.54 -24.38 -3.28
CA PRO A 231 -5.14 -24.65 -2.93
C PRO A 231 -4.15 -23.58 -3.44
N GLY A 232 -4.48 -22.89 -4.53
CA GLY A 232 -3.70 -21.77 -5.09
C GLY A 232 -4.38 -20.41 -4.90
N GLY A 233 -5.38 -20.32 -4.02
CA GLY A 233 -6.10 -19.08 -3.70
C GLY A 233 -5.40 -18.23 -2.64
N ASN A 234 -5.83 -16.98 -2.51
CA ASN A 234 -5.24 -16.00 -1.62
C ASN A 234 -5.30 -16.48 -0.15
N GLY A 235 -4.18 -16.37 0.57
CA GLY A 235 -4.05 -16.78 1.97
C GLY A 235 -3.85 -18.29 2.21
N SER A 236 -3.99 -19.14 1.19
CA SER A 236 -3.62 -20.56 1.28
C SER A 236 -2.10 -20.72 1.40
N ILE A 237 -1.64 -21.83 2.01
CA ILE A 237 -0.27 -22.29 1.76
C ILE A 237 -0.26 -22.97 0.40
N TYR A 238 0.45 -22.38 -0.56
CA TYR A 238 0.32 -22.70 -1.99
C TYR A 238 0.45 -24.20 -2.29
N ASN A 239 -0.60 -24.78 -2.89
CA ASN A 239 -0.71 -26.20 -3.22
C ASN A 239 -0.36 -27.16 -2.06
N HIS A 240 -0.61 -26.71 -0.82
CA HIS A 240 -0.31 -27.45 0.40
C HIS A 240 -1.50 -27.46 1.37
N THR A 241 -1.96 -26.28 1.78
CA THR A 241 -3.05 -26.13 2.75
C THR A 241 -4.00 -25.03 2.30
N THR A 242 -5.21 -25.43 1.92
CA THR A 242 -6.26 -24.51 1.50
C THR A 242 -6.80 -23.71 2.67
N ALA A 243 -6.97 -22.40 2.49
CA ALA A 243 -7.71 -21.55 3.42
C ALA A 243 -9.10 -22.13 3.73
N SER A 244 -9.51 -22.12 4.99
CA SER A 244 -10.80 -22.65 5.44
C SER A 244 -12.02 -21.81 5.01
N LYS A 245 -11.81 -20.53 4.68
CA LYS A 245 -12.86 -19.59 4.27
C LYS A 245 -12.31 -18.52 3.34
N PHE A 246 -13.17 -18.00 2.48
CA PHE A 246 -12.85 -16.94 1.54
C PHE A 246 -13.10 -15.59 2.21
N VAL A 247 -12.05 -14.79 2.32
CA VAL A 247 -12.08 -13.48 3.00
C VAL A 247 -11.33 -12.41 2.21
N SER A 248 -11.02 -12.66 0.94
CA SER A 248 -10.35 -11.69 0.06
C SER A 248 -11.23 -10.47 -0.16
N LYS A 249 -10.63 -9.29 -0.06
CA LYS A 249 -11.22 -8.04 -0.55
C LYS A 249 -11.07 -7.90 -2.07
N LYS A 250 -11.75 -6.90 -2.63
CA LYS A 250 -11.67 -6.58 -4.07
C LYS A 250 -10.25 -6.18 -4.47
N PRO A 251 -9.83 -6.43 -5.72
CA PRO A 251 -8.58 -5.88 -6.25
C PRO A 251 -8.51 -4.37 -6.09
N GLY A 252 -7.35 -3.84 -5.71
CA GLY A 252 -7.13 -2.43 -5.39
C GLY A 252 -7.53 -2.01 -3.97
N GLU A 253 -8.07 -2.93 -3.16
CA GLU A 253 -8.26 -2.72 -1.71
C GLU A 253 -7.10 -3.31 -0.92
N TRP A 254 -6.73 -2.67 0.20
CA TRP A 254 -5.71 -3.17 1.11
C TRP A 254 -6.21 -4.39 1.90
N GLN A 255 -5.45 -5.47 1.80
CA GLN A 255 -5.59 -6.71 2.54
C GLN A 255 -4.66 -6.64 3.76
N THR A 256 -5.07 -7.22 4.89
CA THR A 256 -4.25 -7.32 6.11
C THR A 256 -3.95 -8.78 6.41
N ALA A 257 -2.70 -9.14 6.65
CA ALA A 257 -2.30 -10.49 6.98
C ALA A 257 -1.45 -10.51 8.26
N GLU A 258 -1.71 -11.50 9.11
CA GLU A 258 -0.85 -11.89 10.22
C GLU A 258 -0.55 -13.39 10.09
N VAL A 259 0.73 -13.73 10.07
CA VAL A 259 1.19 -15.11 9.94
C VAL A 259 2.08 -15.45 11.10
N THR A 260 1.73 -16.52 11.82
CA THR A 260 2.56 -17.08 12.89
C THR A 260 3.20 -18.36 12.38
N MET A 261 4.53 -18.45 12.49
CA MET A 261 5.29 -19.65 12.19
C MET A 261 6.07 -20.10 13.43
N ILE A 262 5.82 -21.32 13.90
CA ILE A 262 6.53 -21.94 15.04
C ILE A 262 6.94 -23.35 14.64
N GLY A 263 8.25 -23.60 14.55
CA GLY A 263 8.80 -24.81 13.96
C GLY A 263 8.31 -24.96 12.52
N HIS A 264 7.53 -26.01 12.26
CA HIS A 264 6.89 -26.26 10.96
C HIS A 264 5.38 -26.01 10.99
N ARG A 265 4.88 -25.27 11.99
CA ARG A 265 3.45 -24.99 12.13
C ARG A 265 3.16 -23.57 11.72
N VAL A 266 2.17 -23.39 10.85
CA VAL A 266 1.73 -22.10 10.35
C VAL A 266 0.27 -21.84 10.66
N THR A 267 -0.01 -20.64 11.17
CA THR A 267 -1.34 -20.06 11.33
C THR A 267 -1.41 -18.79 10.50
N VAL A 268 -2.50 -18.60 9.75
CA VAL A 268 -2.73 -17.41 8.90
C VAL A 268 -4.05 -16.76 9.31
N ILE A 269 -3.98 -15.48 9.64
CA ILE A 269 -5.13 -14.58 9.79
C ILE A 269 -5.11 -13.62 8.61
N LEU A 270 -6.19 -13.60 7.84
CA LEU A 270 -6.35 -12.71 6.69
C LEU A 270 -7.62 -11.87 6.92
N ASN A 271 -7.50 -10.54 6.84
CA ASN A 271 -8.58 -9.59 7.06
C ASN A 271 -9.35 -9.79 8.37
N GLY A 272 -8.61 -10.10 9.45
CA GLY A 272 -9.16 -10.35 10.78
C GLY A 272 -9.70 -11.76 10.99
N GLU A 273 -9.73 -12.60 9.95
CA GLU A 273 -10.28 -13.94 10.01
C GLU A 273 -9.17 -14.98 10.01
N LYS A 274 -9.12 -15.85 11.04
CA LYS A 274 -8.22 -17.01 11.05
C LYS A 274 -8.64 -18.01 9.97
N ILE A 275 -7.85 -18.14 8.91
CA ILE A 275 -8.15 -18.97 7.74
C ILE A 275 -7.32 -20.26 7.68
N ILE A 276 -6.16 -20.29 8.34
CA ILE A 276 -5.35 -21.49 8.56
C ILE A 276 -4.99 -21.52 10.03
N ASP A 277 -5.15 -22.68 10.66
CA ASP A 277 -4.89 -22.87 12.08
C ASP A 277 -3.91 -24.03 12.30
N ASN A 278 -2.67 -23.70 12.69
CA ASN A 278 -1.65 -24.66 13.11
C ASN A 278 -1.34 -25.78 12.07
N ALA A 279 -1.33 -25.44 10.78
CA ALA A 279 -1.05 -26.38 9.70
C ALA A 279 0.43 -26.81 9.70
N LEU A 280 0.70 -28.10 9.53
CA LEU A 280 2.05 -28.61 9.35
C LEU A 280 2.53 -28.28 7.93
N VAL A 281 3.70 -27.64 7.80
CA VAL A 281 4.35 -27.27 6.54
C VAL A 281 5.81 -27.74 6.56
N ASP A 282 6.01 -29.05 6.49
CA ASP A 282 7.32 -29.71 6.60
C ASP A 282 8.03 -29.92 5.25
N ARG A 283 7.48 -29.36 4.17
CA ARG A 283 8.06 -29.32 2.84
C ARG A 283 7.96 -27.93 2.23
N PRO A 284 8.88 -27.52 1.35
CA PRO A 284 8.75 -26.26 0.63
C PRO A 284 7.54 -26.29 -0.32
N THR A 285 6.97 -25.11 -0.57
CA THR A 285 6.09 -24.87 -1.72
C THR A 285 6.95 -24.62 -2.96
N GLY A 286 6.33 -24.52 -4.15
CA GLY A 286 7.07 -24.12 -5.35
C GLY A 286 7.63 -22.69 -5.24
N GLY A 287 8.66 -22.38 -6.02
CA GLY A 287 9.30 -21.06 -6.04
C GLY A 287 10.32 -20.83 -4.92
N GLU A 288 10.60 -21.85 -4.10
CA GLU A 288 11.48 -21.76 -2.94
C GLU A 288 12.92 -21.34 -3.26
N LEU A 289 13.60 -20.72 -2.30
CA LEU A 289 15.04 -20.39 -2.41
C LEU A 289 15.92 -21.64 -2.29
N ASP A 290 15.55 -22.56 -1.40
CA ASP A 290 16.23 -23.83 -1.15
C ASP A 290 15.26 -24.82 -0.47
N ARG A 291 15.68 -26.07 -0.27
CA ARG A 291 14.84 -27.12 0.33
C ARG A 291 15.11 -27.38 1.82
N ASN A 292 15.91 -26.56 2.48
CA ASN A 292 16.31 -26.74 3.87
C ASN A 292 15.29 -26.17 4.86
N VAL A 293 14.12 -26.81 4.95
CA VAL A 293 13.00 -26.40 5.84
C VAL A 293 13.36 -26.39 7.34
N ASN A 294 14.46 -27.03 7.73
CA ASN A 294 14.92 -27.14 9.12
C ASN A 294 15.87 -26.02 9.54
N ALA A 295 16.10 -25.01 8.69
CA ALA A 295 16.98 -23.88 8.99
C ALA A 295 16.23 -22.53 9.00
N PRO A 296 16.70 -21.55 9.80
CA PRO A 296 16.25 -20.17 9.66
C PRO A 296 16.38 -19.69 8.21
N GLY A 297 15.44 -18.85 7.75
CA GLY A 297 15.43 -18.35 6.39
C GLY A 297 14.84 -16.94 6.28
N PRO A 298 15.05 -16.26 5.15
CA PRO A 298 14.59 -14.90 4.96
C PRO A 298 13.08 -14.82 4.74
N ILE A 299 12.51 -13.62 4.78
CA ILE A 299 11.23 -13.37 4.13
C ILE A 299 11.52 -13.08 2.65
N MET A 300 10.74 -13.68 1.74
CA MET A 300 10.82 -13.37 0.31
C MET A 300 9.44 -12.94 -0.21
N LEU A 301 9.43 -11.88 -1.00
CA LEU A 301 8.24 -11.37 -1.69
C LEU A 301 8.37 -11.74 -3.16
N GLN A 302 7.44 -12.53 -3.67
CA GLN A 302 7.44 -12.89 -5.09
C GLN A 302 7.13 -11.65 -5.92
N GLY A 303 8.00 -11.37 -6.90
CA GLY A 303 7.88 -10.16 -7.72
C GLY A 303 7.93 -10.45 -9.23
N ASP A 304 8.10 -11.70 -9.62
CA ASP A 304 8.29 -12.13 -11.01
C ASP A 304 6.98 -12.42 -11.78
N HIS A 305 5.83 -12.53 -11.09
CA HIS A 305 4.54 -12.91 -11.69
C HIS A 305 3.50 -11.78 -11.81
N GLY A 306 3.68 -10.65 -11.13
CA GLY A 306 2.66 -9.59 -11.16
C GLY A 306 2.97 -8.37 -10.31
N SER A 307 2.27 -7.28 -10.61
CA SER A 307 2.38 -6.03 -9.86
C SER A 307 1.68 -6.14 -8.51
N ILE A 308 2.25 -5.55 -7.46
CA ILE A 308 1.72 -5.58 -6.08
C ILE A 308 2.33 -4.43 -5.28
N ALA A 309 1.67 -3.99 -4.22
CA ALA A 309 2.30 -3.18 -3.18
C ALA A 309 2.17 -3.83 -1.81
N PHE A 310 3.21 -3.65 -1.00
CA PHE A 310 3.22 -4.00 0.42
C PHE A 310 3.45 -2.75 1.26
N ARG A 311 2.91 -2.73 2.48
CA ARG A 311 3.26 -1.74 3.50
C ARG A 311 3.14 -2.33 4.89
N ASN A 312 3.62 -1.60 5.88
CA ASN A 312 3.52 -1.99 7.30
C ASN A 312 4.03 -3.42 7.54
N ILE A 313 5.12 -3.84 6.87
CA ILE A 313 5.72 -5.16 7.09
C ILE A 313 6.54 -5.09 8.38
N ARG A 314 6.10 -5.81 9.40
CA ARG A 314 6.74 -5.86 10.72
C ARG A 314 6.74 -7.28 11.26
N ILE A 315 7.77 -7.61 12.01
CA ILE A 315 8.03 -8.96 12.46
C ILE A 315 8.43 -8.97 13.93
N LYS A 316 7.97 -9.99 14.63
CA LYS A 316 8.33 -10.31 16.02
C LYS A 316 8.92 -11.71 16.01
N GLU A 317 10.18 -11.84 16.43
CA GLU A 317 10.79 -13.14 16.63
C GLU A 317 10.23 -13.80 17.89
N LEU A 318 10.08 -15.12 17.83
CA LEU A 318 9.63 -15.96 18.93
C LEU A 318 10.77 -16.89 19.36
N PRO A 319 10.78 -17.36 20.62
CA PRO A 319 11.77 -18.32 21.13
C PRO A 319 11.88 -19.60 20.29
#